data_AF-A0A1C2DY40-F1
#
_entry.id   AF-A0A1C2DY40-F1
#
_cell.length_a   1.000
_cell.length_b   1.000
_cell.length_c   1.000
_cell.angle_alpha   90.00
_cell.angle_beta   90.00
_cell.angle_gamma   90.00
#
_symmetry.space_group_name_H-M   'P 1'
#
loop_
_entity.id
_entity.type
_entity.pdbx_description
1 polymer ?
#
loop_
_entity_poly.entity_id
_entity_poly.type
_entity_poly.pdbx_seq_one_letter_code
_entity_poly.pdbx_strand_id
1 'polypeptide(L)'
;MIACTLSNLELRGIIESAFLPLRCHCTVLEDLMTVEVIDPATEHVELFASNIALDSLDNSHALCALIRDLQAELAKARHYPHALAS
;
A
#
# COMPACT_ATOMS: atom_id res chain seq x y z
N MET A 1 -14.59 -8.02 -20.20
CA MET A 1 -13.42 -7.53 -19.44
C MET A 1 -13.88 -6.26 -18.76
N ILE A 2 -14.34 -6.38 -17.51
CA ILE A 2 -14.78 -5.20 -16.74
C ILE A 2 -13.48 -4.54 -16.27
N ALA A 3 -13.05 -3.51 -16.98
CA ALA A 3 -12.03 -2.60 -16.45
C ALA A 3 -12.57 -2.12 -15.10
N CYS A 4 -11.82 -2.34 -14.03
CA CYS A 4 -12.16 -1.71 -12.75
C CYS A 4 -11.92 -0.21 -12.93
N THR A 5 -12.92 0.51 -13.43
CA THR A 5 -12.89 1.98 -13.51
C THR A 5 -13.08 2.54 -12.11
N LEU A 6 -12.13 2.28 -11.22
CA LEU A 6 -12.07 2.87 -9.90
C LEU A 6 -11.46 4.26 -10.04
N SER A 7 -12.08 5.24 -9.41
CA SER A 7 -11.44 6.52 -9.19
C SER A 7 -10.22 6.37 -8.27
N ASN A 8 -9.28 7.31 -8.36
CA ASN A 8 -8.14 7.35 -7.43
C ASN A 8 -8.59 7.40 -5.96
N LEU A 9 -9.78 7.91 -5.64
CA LEU A 9 -10.30 7.89 -4.28
C LEU A 9 -10.74 6.47 -3.87
N GLU A 10 -11.46 5.76 -4.72
CA GLU A 10 -11.90 4.39 -4.44
C GLU A 10 -10.73 3.42 -4.34
N LEU A 11 -9.76 3.55 -5.26
CA LEU A 11 -8.55 2.75 -5.24
C LEU A 11 -7.78 2.91 -3.92
N ARG A 12 -7.56 4.17 -3.51
CA ARG A 12 -6.92 4.48 -2.22
C ARG A 12 -7.73 3.92 -1.06
N GLY A 13 -9.04 4.13 -1.03
CA GLY A 13 -9.90 3.63 0.04
C GLY A 13 -9.84 2.11 0.19
N ILE A 14 -9.81 1.37 -0.93
CA ILE A 14 -9.68 -0.09 -0.90
C ILE A 14 -8.33 -0.49 -0.31
N ILE A 15 -7.23 0.08 -0.81
CA ILE A 15 -5.87 -0.23 -0.33
C ILE A 15 -5.75 0.15 1.14
N GLU A 16 -6.12 1.36 1.53
CA GLU A 16 -6.03 1.86 2.91
C GLU A 16 -6.80 0.99 3.90
N SER A 17 -7.99 0.53 3.52
CA SER A 17 -8.82 -0.36 4.36
C SER A 17 -8.19 -1.74 4.59
N ALA A 18 -7.35 -2.21 3.66
CA ALA A 18 -6.73 -3.53 3.73
C ALA A 18 -5.57 -3.62 4.76
N PHE A 19 -5.14 -2.49 5.32
CA PHE A 19 -4.07 -2.43 6.32
C PHE A 19 -4.59 -2.21 7.75
N LEU A 20 -5.90 -2.11 7.96
CA LEU A 20 -6.45 -2.01 9.30
C LEU A 20 -5.99 -3.21 10.17
N PRO A 21 -5.61 -2.97 11.44
CA PRO A 21 -5.79 -1.74 12.22
C PRO A 21 -4.68 -0.68 12.07
N LEU A 22 -3.65 -0.92 11.25
CA LEU A 22 -2.61 0.07 10.99
C LEU A 22 -3.17 1.23 10.15
N ARG A 23 -2.58 2.41 10.30
CA ARG A 23 -2.96 3.58 9.50
C ARG A 23 -2.22 3.52 8.18
N CYS A 24 -2.94 3.29 7.09
CA CYS A 24 -2.40 3.38 5.74
C CYS A 24 -2.80 4.71 5.11
N HIS A 25 -1.85 5.39 4.50
CA HIS A 25 -2.08 6.58 3.71
C HIS A 25 -1.60 6.35 2.28
N CYS A 26 -2.50 6.48 1.32
CA CYS A 26 -2.15 6.44 -0.09
C CYS A 26 -2.20 7.85 -0.66
N THR A 27 -1.12 8.28 -1.31
CA THR A 27 -1.06 9.55 -2.03
C THR A 27 -0.85 9.28 -3.51
N VAL A 28 -1.61 9.97 -4.36
CA VAL A 28 -1.44 9.91 -5.82
C VAL A 28 -0.93 11.25 -6.30
N LEU A 29 0.16 11.24 -7.04
CA LEU A 29 0.69 12.39 -7.77
C LEU A 29 0.85 12.00 -9.23
N GLU A 30 0.18 12.73 -10.12
CA GLU A 30 0.05 12.35 -11.53
C GLU A 30 -0.52 10.92 -11.64
N ASP A 31 0.23 9.98 -12.22
CA ASP A 31 -0.17 8.58 -12.39
C ASP A 31 0.62 7.61 -11.48
N LEU A 32 1.29 8.14 -10.46
CA LEU A 32 2.07 7.36 -9.50
C LEU A 32 1.44 7.44 -8.10
N MET A 33 1.34 6.28 -7.46
CA MET A 33 0.86 6.14 -6.10
C MET A 33 2.02 5.83 -5.15
N THR A 34 1.95 6.43 -3.97
CA THR A 34 2.77 6.13 -2.80
C THR A 34 1.85 5.56 -1.72
N VAL A 35 2.31 4.51 -1.06
CA VAL A 35 1.62 3.85 0.06
C VAL A 35 2.53 3.91 1.27
N GLU A 36 2.02 4.49 2.35
CA GLU A 36 2.68 4.58 3.64
C GLU A 36 1.82 3.85 4.69
N VAL A 37 2.41 2.90 5.40
CA VAL A 37 1.75 2.20 6.51
C VAL A 37 2.43 2.58 7.81
N ILE A 38 1.65 3.11 8.73
CA ILE A 38 2.10 3.68 10.00
C ILE A 38 1.45 2.90 11.14
N ASP A 39 2.26 2.51 12.12
CA ASP A 39 1.74 2.03 13.39
C ASP A 39 1.20 3.22 14.20
N PRO A 40 -0.13 3.31 14.43
CA PRO A 40 -0.72 4.44 15.15
C PRO A 40 -0.32 4.49 16.64
N ALA A 41 0.23 3.41 17.21
CA ALA A 41 0.68 3.40 18.60
C ALA A 41 2.06 4.04 18.76
N THR A 42 2.94 3.86 17.78
CA THR A 42 4.34 4.32 17.83
C THR A 42 4.61 5.50 16.90
N GLU A 43 3.67 5.82 16.01
CA GLU A 43 3.81 6.79 14.92
C GLU A 43 4.97 6.45 13.96
N HIS A 44 5.44 5.20 13.97
CA HIS A 44 6.52 4.72 13.13
C HIS A 44 6.01 4.22 11.77
N VAL A 45 6.71 4.60 10.69
CA VAL A 45 6.44 4.08 9.35
C VAL A 45 6.96 2.65 9.26
N GLU A 46 6.06 1.68 9.22
CA GLU A 46 6.38 0.26 9.10
C GLU A 46 6.60 -0.16 7.63
N LEU A 47 5.98 0.55 6.67
CA LEU A 47 6.16 0.31 5.24
C LEU A 47 6.06 1.62 4.46
N PHE A 48 6.97 1.82 3.51
CA PHE A 48 6.91 2.89 2.53
C PHE A 48 7.17 2.33 1.13
N ALA A 49 6.16 2.39 0.27
CA ALA A 49 6.25 1.97 -1.12
C ALA A 49 5.89 3.15 -2.03
N SER A 50 6.71 3.42 -3.04
CA SER A 50 6.53 4.54 -3.98
C SER A 50 6.65 4.06 -5.43
N ASN A 51 6.32 4.93 -6.38
CA ASN A 51 6.37 4.65 -7.81
C ASN A 51 5.47 3.49 -8.26
N ILE A 52 4.33 3.30 -7.59
CA ILE A 52 3.30 2.33 -8.02
C ILE A 52 2.53 2.98 -9.16
N ALA A 53 2.74 2.50 -10.39
CA ALA A 53 2.07 3.05 -11.56
C ALA A 53 0.59 2.66 -11.58
N LEU A 54 -0.31 3.64 -11.68
CA LEU A 54 -1.75 3.39 -11.62
C LEU A 54 -2.27 2.62 -12.84
N ASP A 55 -1.60 2.73 -13.98
CA ASP A 55 -1.89 1.95 -15.19
C ASP A 55 -1.68 0.45 -15.00
N SER A 56 -0.82 0.04 -14.06
CA SER A 56 -0.61 -1.36 -13.67
C SER A 56 -1.77 -1.95 -12.87
N LEU A 57 -2.70 -1.12 -12.37
CA LEU A 57 -3.85 -1.51 -11.57
C LEU A 57 -5.13 -1.54 -12.43
N ASP A 58 -5.02 -2.15 -13.61
CA ASP A 58 -6.05 -2.17 -14.66
C ASP A 58 -7.24 -3.11 -14.38
N ASN A 59 -7.11 -3.98 -13.38
CA ASN A 59 -8.12 -4.95 -13.00
C ASN A 59 -8.06 -5.33 -11.51
N SER A 60 -9.12 -5.98 -11.02
CA SER A 60 -9.23 -6.39 -9.62
C SER A 60 -8.14 -7.37 -9.19
N HIS A 61 -7.64 -8.22 -10.08
CA HIS A 61 -6.55 -9.14 -9.76
C HIS A 61 -5.23 -8.39 -9.53
N ALA A 62 -4.92 -7.39 -10.35
CA ALA A 62 -3.73 -6.55 -10.15
C ALA A 62 -3.78 -5.78 -8.82
N LEU A 63 -4.94 -5.23 -8.47
CA LEU A 63 -5.15 -4.57 -7.18
C LEU A 63 -4.97 -5.54 -5.99
N CYS A 64 -5.60 -6.71 -6.06
CA CYS A 64 -5.45 -7.74 -5.02
C CYS A 64 -4.01 -8.26 -4.92
N ALA A 65 -3.29 -8.37 -6.04
CA ALA A 65 -1.88 -8.76 -6.06
C ALA A 65 -1.02 -7.72 -5.34
N LEU A 66 -1.19 -6.43 -5.68
CA LEU A 66 -0.49 -5.33 -4.99
C LEU A 66 -0.73 -5.37 -3.47
N ILE A 67 -1.99 -5.49 -3.04
CA ILE A 67 -2.33 -5.54 -1.60
C ILE A 67 -1.61 -6.70 -0.91
N ARG A 68 -1.64 -7.90 -1.52
CA ARG A 68 -0.96 -9.08 -0.96
C ARG A 68 0.54 -8.89 -0.87
N ASP A 69 1.15 -8.30 -1.89
CA ASP A 69 2.60 -8.09 -1.93
C ASP A 69 3.03 -7.08 -0.86
N LEU A 70 2.31 -5.96 -0.72
CA LEU A 70 2.56 -4.98 0.33
C LEU A 70 2.36 -5.56 1.75
N GLN A 71 1.33 -6.38 1.96
CA GLN A 71 1.13 -7.08 3.24
C GLN A 71 2.25 -8.07 3.54
N ALA A 72 2.78 -8.77 2.53
CA ALA A 72 3.92 -9.66 2.70
C ALA A 72 5.20 -8.89 3.06
N GLU A 73 5.46 -7.75 2.42
CA GLU A 73 6.59 -6.88 2.77
C GLU A 73 6.45 -6.30 4.18
N LEU A 74 5.27 -5.83 4.56
CA LEU A 74 5.00 -5.37 5.92
C LEU A 74 5.24 -6.48 6.96
N ALA A 75 4.77 -7.70 6.69
CA ALA A 75 5.00 -8.83 7.59
C ALA A 75 6.49 -9.14 7.75
N LYS A 76 7.29 -9.04 6.68
CA LYS A 76 8.75 -9.18 6.75
C LYS A 76 9.39 -8.06 7.57
N ALA A 77 9.00 -6.80 7.33
CA ALA A 77 9.54 -5.64 8.04
C ALA A 77 9.28 -5.73 9.56
N ARG A 78 8.11 -6.23 9.96
CA ARG A 78 7.74 -6.41 11.37
C ARG A 78 8.37 -7.65 12.00
N HIS A 79 8.63 -8.70 11.22
CA HIS A 79 9.29 -9.92 11.72
C HIS A 79 10.81 -9.75 11.86
N TYR A 80 11.41 -8.93 11.00
CA TYR A 80 12.81 -8.52 11.06
C TYR A 80 12.89 -7.00 11.27
N PRO A 81 12.48 -6.48 12.44
CA PRO A 81 12.66 -5.07 12.74
C PRO A 81 14.16 -4.82 12.65
N HIS A 82 14.58 -3.98 11.70
CA HIS A 82 15.97 -3.66 11.36
C HIS A 82 16.86 -3.58 12.61
N ALA A 83 17.44 -4.71 13.02
CA ALA A 83 18.77 -4.71 13.58
C ALA A 83 19.67 -4.36 12.39
N LEU A 84 20.57 -3.41 12.56
CA LEU A 84 21.35 -2.73 11.51
C LEU A 84 20.66 -1.46 10.99
N ALA A 85 20.57 -0.46 11.87
CA ALA A 85 21.17 0.81 11.52
C ALA A 85 22.69 0.58 11.39
N SER A 86 23.23 0.82 10.20
CA SER A 86 24.67 0.84 9.90
C SER A 86 24.97 2.04 9.04
#